data_AF-A0A3B3X836-F1
#
_entry.id   AF-A0A3B3X836-F1
#
_cell.length_a   1.000
_cell.length_b   1.000
_cell.length_c   1.000
_cell.angle_alpha   90.00
_cell.angle_beta   90.00
_cell.angle_gamma   90.00
#
_symmetry.space_group_name_H-M   'P 1'
#
loop_
_entity.id
_entity.type
_entity.pdbx_description
1 polymer ?
#
loop_
_entity_poly.entity_id
_entity_poly.type
_entity_poly.pdbx_seq_one_letter_code
_entity_poly.pdbx_strand_id
1 'polypeptide(L)'
;LCSEFFSHALDCLMFTTAKYIALCDQNIYNYEGSNDVTCAFFKEIALMCGRSSRLWDLWRTITNCPPTCPGQLVYVEEGSPFVPSCSNPDLRLSNLETTSSGRWQCSGNSCPSRCLIEGQFVTTYDGKRFALPGKCTYMASQDSYTFTLSKVKVGEQEITELYQSQLLIFWKSSMYVEVHTPFGLKLQVQVFPEIQLYITPPTLHSLCGNRNNDTTDDFNTSSGIIESSAKLFALSWSLGDCRENIPNPCINTDNIFADEKCSVLNDPDGIFARCHSYIPTDQYHTACIQRTCNCGNNLLRCLCASLGSYAKACAVLGAELGDWRRATNCFSYSVQACNSTCLSLSGHDPRCELDNSPTEGCGCPEGTYLNQEYACIPKGQCMCSHSGGMTPPGPVIIDGQCSKGKVCVHCSESAENTAQKTCGSLSKPLGGNATCESGCYCPPDLYEDHYGRCVPRNNCTCVYSGEVFGAGELVKTDCKTTCVQGQWSCESKACSGKCQVYGNGHYQTFDSKWYRFDGHCQYRLFSVRVESVPCCDEALTCSRTI
;
A
#
# COMPACT_ATOMS: atom_id res chain seq x y z
N LEU A 1 -2.07 50.80 67.82
CA LEU A 1 -1.88 50.78 66.35
C LEU A 1 -2.23 52.12 65.69
N CYS A 2 -3.51 52.53 65.55
CA CYS A 2 -3.86 53.79 64.87
C CYS A 2 -3.13 55.02 65.43
N SER A 3 -3.17 55.24 66.76
CA SER A 3 -2.49 56.37 67.40
C SER A 3 -0.98 56.40 67.13
N GLU A 4 -0.31 55.25 67.14
CA GLU A 4 1.12 55.12 66.86
C GLU A 4 1.44 55.42 65.40
N PHE A 5 0.69 54.84 64.46
CA PHE A 5 0.84 55.09 63.04
C PHE A 5 0.69 56.58 62.69
N PHE A 6 -0.37 57.21 63.17
CA PHE A 6 -0.64 58.61 62.85
C PHE A 6 0.30 59.59 63.55
N SER A 7 0.99 59.18 64.62
CA SER A 7 2.06 60.00 65.22
C SER A 7 3.22 60.25 64.23
N HIS A 8 3.44 59.33 63.28
CA HIS A 8 4.44 59.47 62.21
C HIS A 8 3.88 60.12 60.94
N ALA A 9 2.57 60.34 60.85
CA ALA A 9 1.88 60.91 59.69
C ALA A 9 1.53 62.40 59.85
N LEU A 10 1.73 62.98 61.05
CA LEU A 10 1.34 64.35 61.39
C LEU A 10 1.91 65.39 60.41
N ASP A 11 3.18 65.26 60.06
CA ASP A 11 3.89 66.20 59.19
C ASP A 11 3.36 66.21 57.75
N CYS A 12 2.69 65.13 57.34
CA CYS A 12 2.16 64.95 55.99
C CYS A 12 0.65 65.26 55.92
N LEU A 13 -0.15 64.69 56.82
CA LEU A 13 -1.61 64.76 56.75
C LEU A 13 -2.17 66.05 57.38
N MET A 14 -1.37 66.72 58.21
CA MET A 14 -1.69 67.98 58.88
C MET A 14 -3.11 67.95 59.49
N PHE A 15 -3.99 68.87 59.08
CA PHE A 15 -5.36 69.03 59.58
C PHE A 15 -6.30 67.85 59.25
N THR A 16 -5.92 66.94 58.35
CA THR A 16 -6.72 65.76 58.02
C THR A 16 -6.45 64.56 58.93
N THR A 17 -5.38 64.60 59.74
CA THR A 17 -4.96 63.49 60.61
C THR A 17 -6.08 63.02 61.54
N ALA A 18 -6.83 63.94 62.17
CA ALA A 18 -7.92 63.59 63.08
C ALA A 18 -9.05 62.81 62.40
N LYS A 19 -9.35 63.14 61.13
CA LYS A 19 -10.36 62.43 60.33
C LYS A 19 -9.89 61.01 60.02
N TYR A 20 -8.62 60.83 59.65
CA TYR A 20 -8.08 59.51 59.34
C TYR A 20 -7.88 58.62 60.57
N ILE A 21 -7.61 59.19 61.75
CA ILE A 21 -7.63 58.43 63.01
C ILE A 21 -9.03 57.86 63.27
N ALA A 22 -10.09 58.67 63.13
CA ALA A 22 -11.46 58.19 63.32
C ALA A 22 -11.85 57.09 62.31
N LEU A 23 -11.43 57.23 61.05
CA LEU A 23 -11.63 56.19 60.03
C LEU A 23 -10.81 54.92 60.32
N CYS A 24 -9.60 55.07 60.88
CA CYS A 24 -8.77 53.94 61.27
C CYS A 24 -9.42 53.13 62.38
N ASP A 25 -9.92 53.79 63.42
CA ASP A 25 -10.59 53.11 64.54
C ASP A 25 -11.85 52.37 64.06
N GLN A 26 -12.64 52.98 63.15
CA GLN A 26 -13.80 52.32 62.54
C GLN A 26 -13.40 51.12 61.68
N ASN A 27 -12.36 51.24 60.85
CA ASN A 27 -11.91 50.16 59.98
C ASN A 27 -11.34 48.97 60.77
N ILE A 28 -10.49 49.23 61.77
CA ILE A 28 -9.90 48.17 62.59
C ILE A 28 -10.98 47.46 63.43
N TYR A 29 -11.92 48.21 64.00
CA TYR A 29 -12.96 47.64 64.84
C TYR A 29 -13.95 46.77 64.04
N ASN A 30 -14.38 47.24 62.85
CA ASN A 30 -15.36 46.50 62.05
C ASN A 30 -14.77 45.29 61.31
N TYR A 31 -13.46 45.25 61.10
CA TYR A 31 -12.76 44.20 60.35
C TYR A 31 -11.61 43.59 61.16
N GLU A 32 -11.84 43.40 62.47
CA GLU A 32 -10.85 42.87 63.41
C GLU A 32 -10.30 41.52 62.91
N GLY A 33 -8.97 41.43 62.76
CA GLY A 33 -8.28 40.24 62.26
C GLY A 33 -8.11 40.14 60.74
N SER A 34 -8.69 41.04 59.95
CA SER A 34 -8.44 41.10 58.50
C SER A 34 -7.19 41.94 58.19
N ASN A 35 -6.08 41.25 57.91
CA ASN A 35 -4.84 41.91 57.48
C ASN A 35 -5.01 42.60 56.12
N ASP A 36 -5.83 42.09 55.21
CA ASP A 36 -6.01 42.70 53.88
C ASP A 36 -6.63 44.11 53.97
N VAL A 37 -7.69 44.26 54.78
CA VAL A 37 -8.36 45.55 54.98
C VAL A 37 -7.45 46.52 55.75
N THR A 38 -6.81 46.02 56.81
CA THR A 38 -5.93 46.81 57.66
C THR A 38 -4.72 47.32 56.89
N CYS A 39 -4.04 46.44 56.15
CA CYS A 39 -2.84 46.78 55.40
C CYS A 39 -3.15 47.68 54.19
N ALA A 40 -4.28 47.49 53.51
CA ALA A 40 -4.69 48.37 52.41
C ALA A 40 -4.94 49.80 52.90
N PHE A 41 -5.64 49.97 54.02
CA PHE A 41 -5.93 51.28 54.60
C PHE A 41 -4.64 52.06 54.94
N PHE A 42 -3.72 51.42 55.65
CA PHE A 42 -2.47 52.07 56.03
C PHE A 42 -1.52 52.30 54.85
N LYS A 43 -1.52 51.41 53.85
CA LYS A 43 -0.75 51.60 52.61
C LYS A 43 -1.19 52.86 51.88
N GLU A 44 -2.50 53.09 51.75
CA GLU A 44 -3.04 54.27 51.07
C GLU A 44 -2.58 55.58 51.74
N ILE A 45 -2.54 55.58 53.08
CA ILE A 45 -2.09 56.75 53.84
C ILE A 45 -0.58 56.96 53.71
N ALA A 46 0.20 55.88 53.72
CA ALA A 46 1.64 55.95 53.44
C ALA A 46 1.90 56.49 52.02
N LEU A 47 1.13 56.06 51.02
CA LEU A 47 1.20 56.56 49.64
C LEU A 47 0.86 58.06 49.57
N MET A 48 -0.20 58.51 50.25
CA MET A 48 -0.54 59.94 50.31
C MET A 48 0.59 60.80 50.89
N CYS A 49 1.38 60.25 51.82
CA CYS A 49 2.54 60.94 52.40
C CYS A 49 3.81 60.88 51.55
N GLY A 50 3.89 59.92 50.65
CA GLY A 50 4.97 59.77 49.69
C GLY A 50 6.32 59.37 50.30
N ARG A 51 7.26 59.02 49.41
CA ARG A 51 8.57 58.44 49.73
C ARG A 51 9.49 59.29 50.62
N SER A 52 9.29 60.61 50.63
CA SER A 52 10.12 61.53 51.42
C SER A 52 9.65 61.63 52.87
N SER A 53 8.49 61.06 53.20
CA SER A 53 7.97 61.05 54.56
C SER A 53 8.61 59.94 55.40
N ARG A 54 8.88 60.22 56.66
CA ARG A 54 9.35 59.20 57.63
C ARG A 54 8.34 58.05 57.80
N LEU A 55 7.06 58.31 57.56
CA LEU A 55 6.01 57.31 57.57
C LEU A 55 6.27 56.22 56.51
N TRP A 56 6.76 56.58 55.33
CA TRP A 56 6.99 55.66 54.21
C TRP A 56 7.95 54.50 54.56
N ASP A 57 8.97 54.77 55.36
CA ASP A 57 9.96 53.74 55.74
C ASP A 57 9.49 52.86 56.90
N LEU A 58 8.57 53.36 57.73
CA LEU A 58 8.21 52.73 59.01
C LEU A 58 6.83 52.08 58.98
N TRP A 59 5.95 52.45 58.05
CA TRP A 59 4.54 52.10 58.11
C TRP A 59 4.33 50.58 58.19
N ARG A 60 5.06 49.78 57.43
CA ARG A 60 4.96 48.30 57.45
C ARG A 60 5.42 47.69 58.77
N THR A 61 6.43 48.28 59.40
CA THR A 61 6.94 47.87 60.71
C THR A 61 5.92 48.17 61.79
N ILE A 62 5.27 49.34 61.73
CA ILE A 62 4.25 49.75 62.68
C ILE A 62 2.98 48.90 62.53
N THR A 63 2.57 48.61 61.30
CA THR A 63 1.31 47.90 61.01
C THR A 63 1.44 46.39 60.91
N ASN A 64 2.67 45.87 60.94
CA ASN A 64 2.99 44.45 60.74
C ASN A 64 2.39 43.90 59.43
N CYS A 65 2.56 44.66 58.34
CA CYS A 65 2.02 44.36 57.01
C CYS A 65 3.12 43.96 56.02
N PRO A 66 3.66 42.72 56.11
CA PRO A 66 4.69 42.25 55.19
C PRO A 66 4.11 42.06 53.78
N PRO A 67 4.87 42.40 52.72
CA PRO A 67 4.43 42.11 51.37
C PRO A 67 4.51 40.61 51.07
N THR A 68 3.57 40.11 50.27
CA THR A 68 3.57 38.73 49.78
C THR A 68 3.59 38.73 48.25
N CYS A 69 4.42 37.87 47.66
CA CYS A 69 4.46 37.67 46.21
C CYS A 69 4.56 36.16 45.91
N PRO A 70 3.88 35.65 44.88
CA PRO A 70 3.96 34.23 44.53
C PRO A 70 5.31 33.88 43.90
N GLY A 71 5.79 32.65 44.16
CA GLY A 71 7.02 32.14 43.58
C GLY A 71 8.27 32.87 44.08
N GLN A 72 9.18 33.22 43.16
CA GLN A 72 10.43 33.94 43.45
C GLN A 72 10.31 35.45 43.23
N LEU A 73 9.10 35.97 43.09
CA LEU A 73 8.87 37.39 42.89
C LEU A 73 9.26 38.18 44.15
N VAL A 74 9.99 39.28 43.96
CA VAL A 74 10.39 40.19 45.03
C VAL A 74 9.49 41.41 44.98
N TYR A 75 8.89 41.78 46.12
CA TYR A 75 8.05 42.96 46.22
C TYR A 75 8.87 44.24 46.11
N VAL A 76 8.38 45.20 45.32
CA VAL A 76 8.94 46.54 45.18
C VAL A 76 7.78 47.55 45.21
N GLU A 77 7.87 48.59 46.04
CA GLU A 77 6.76 49.56 46.25
C GLU A 77 6.40 50.35 44.99
N GLU A 78 7.39 50.77 44.20
CA GLU A 78 7.23 51.59 42.99
C GLU A 78 8.10 51.02 41.85
N GLY A 79 7.88 49.75 41.52
CA GLY A 79 8.53 49.12 40.36
C GLY A 79 8.00 49.68 39.04
N SER A 80 8.76 49.49 37.95
CA SER A 80 8.24 49.76 36.60
C SER A 80 6.98 48.94 36.36
N PRO A 81 5.84 49.55 35.94
CA PRO A 81 4.62 48.81 35.60
C PRO A 81 4.81 47.93 34.36
N PHE A 82 5.82 48.24 33.54
CA PHE A 82 6.18 47.48 32.35
C PHE A 82 7.51 46.76 32.62
N VAL A 83 7.42 45.56 33.18
CA VAL A 83 8.56 44.65 33.31
C VAL A 83 8.63 43.81 32.04
N PRO A 84 9.79 43.67 31.38
CA PRO A 84 9.91 42.83 30.19
C PRO A 84 9.52 41.39 30.53
N SER A 85 8.75 40.78 29.63
CA SER A 85 8.37 39.37 29.72
C SER A 85 9.15 38.55 28.72
N CYS A 86 9.17 37.22 28.88
CA CYS A 86 9.84 36.32 27.94
C CYS A 86 9.32 36.49 26.48
N SER A 87 8.01 36.78 26.32
CA SER A 87 7.40 37.05 25.01
C SER A 87 7.52 38.51 24.54
N ASN A 88 7.83 39.45 25.45
CA ASN A 88 8.02 40.87 25.15
C ASN A 88 9.27 41.42 25.88
N PRO A 89 10.48 41.08 25.41
CA PRO A 89 11.73 41.51 26.03
C PRO A 89 12.03 42.99 25.76
N ASP A 90 12.76 43.64 26.67
CA ASP A 90 13.25 45.01 26.45
C ASP A 90 14.38 45.00 25.40
N LEU A 91 14.11 45.64 24.26
CA LEU A 91 15.02 45.70 23.11
C LEU A 91 16.34 46.45 23.41
N ARG A 92 16.44 47.17 24.53
CA ARG A 92 17.67 47.89 24.91
C ARG A 92 18.77 47.00 25.50
N LEU A 93 18.44 45.76 25.90
CA LEU A 93 19.37 44.81 26.53
C LEU A 93 19.83 43.69 25.58
N SER A 94 19.39 43.68 24.32
CA SER A 94 19.55 42.56 23.38
C SER A 94 20.94 42.38 22.75
N ASN A 95 21.98 43.01 23.31
CA ASN A 95 23.37 42.91 22.80
C ASN A 95 24.23 41.87 23.53
N LEU A 96 23.69 41.09 24.48
CA LEU A 96 24.39 39.90 24.97
C LEU A 96 23.93 38.67 24.17
N GLU A 97 24.79 38.25 23.25
CA GLU A 97 24.74 36.95 22.59
C GLU A 97 24.79 35.82 23.64
N THR A 98 23.71 35.05 23.80
CA THR A 98 23.75 33.57 23.76
C THR A 98 22.33 32.96 23.86
N THR A 99 22.00 32.18 22.83
CA THR A 99 21.07 31.03 22.78
C THR A 99 19.63 31.18 23.31
N SER A 100 18.68 31.09 22.37
CA SER A 100 17.22 30.90 22.53
C SER A 100 16.44 32.04 23.21
N SER A 101 16.32 33.16 22.51
CA SER A 101 15.53 34.34 22.89
C SER A 101 14.00 34.16 22.75
N GLY A 102 13.44 33.02 23.17
CA GLY A 102 11.99 32.76 23.11
C GLY A 102 11.35 32.86 21.70
N ARG A 103 12.18 32.96 20.65
CA ARG A 103 11.75 33.09 19.25
C ARG A 103 12.03 31.79 18.52
N TRP A 104 11.08 31.36 17.69
CA TRP A 104 11.25 30.25 16.78
C TRP A 104 12.34 30.57 15.75
N GLN A 105 13.39 29.76 15.73
CA GLN A 105 14.34 29.74 14.62
C GLN A 105 13.86 28.71 13.61
N CYS A 106 13.13 29.16 12.59
CA CYS A 106 12.64 28.28 11.53
C CYS A 106 13.70 28.13 10.44
N SER A 107 14.01 26.89 10.06
CA SER A 107 14.75 26.59 8.83
C SER A 107 13.79 26.54 7.64
N GLY A 108 14.15 27.15 6.51
CA GLY A 108 13.36 27.05 5.29
C GLY A 108 13.41 25.63 4.72
N ASN A 109 12.29 24.91 4.80
CA ASN A 109 12.11 23.64 4.10
C ASN A 109 11.29 23.87 2.84
N SER A 110 11.72 23.31 1.70
CA SER A 110 10.93 23.35 0.47
C SER A 110 9.90 22.23 0.50
N CYS A 111 8.63 22.57 0.72
CA CYS A 111 7.51 21.65 0.58
C CYS A 111 7.04 21.65 -0.88
N PRO A 112 6.75 20.48 -1.50
CA PRO A 112 6.20 20.46 -2.85
C PRO A 112 4.81 21.10 -2.87
N SER A 113 4.66 22.23 -3.59
CA SER A 113 3.37 22.89 -3.83
C SER A 113 2.46 21.96 -4.62
N ARG A 114 1.21 21.80 -4.18
CA ARG A 114 0.19 20.95 -4.81
C ARG A 114 -1.05 21.76 -5.12
N CYS A 115 -1.61 21.58 -6.31
CA CYS A 115 -2.94 22.08 -6.63
C CYS A 115 -3.96 20.97 -6.37
N LEU A 116 -5.07 21.33 -5.71
CA LEU A 116 -6.08 20.40 -5.24
C LEU A 116 -7.43 20.80 -5.83
N ILE A 117 -8.11 19.88 -6.51
CA ILE A 117 -9.48 20.08 -7.02
C ILE A 117 -10.37 19.01 -6.39
N GLU A 118 -11.26 19.44 -5.50
CA GLU A 118 -12.10 18.59 -4.67
C GLU A 118 -13.58 18.95 -4.91
N GLY A 119 -14.25 18.19 -5.79
CA GLY A 119 -15.61 18.50 -6.21
C GLY A 119 -15.68 19.85 -6.93
N GLN A 120 -16.29 20.86 -6.30
CA GLN A 120 -16.35 22.23 -6.82
C GLN A 120 -15.25 23.15 -6.28
N PHE A 121 -14.46 22.71 -5.31
CA PHE A 121 -13.47 23.55 -4.65
C PHE A 121 -12.09 23.35 -5.27
N VAL A 122 -11.36 24.45 -5.42
CA VAL A 122 -9.99 24.47 -5.93
C VAL A 122 -9.09 25.15 -4.90
N THR A 123 -7.93 24.56 -4.66
CA THR A 123 -6.82 25.16 -3.90
C THR A 123 -5.64 25.32 -4.86
N THR A 124 -5.20 26.56 -5.07
CA THR A 124 -4.06 26.90 -5.94
C THR A 124 -2.74 26.41 -5.35
N TYR A 125 -1.67 26.47 -6.13
CA TYR A 125 -0.33 26.13 -5.65
C TYR A 125 0.13 27.03 -4.49
N ASP A 126 -0.34 28.27 -4.44
CA ASP A 126 0.01 29.27 -3.43
C ASP A 126 -0.95 29.28 -2.23
N GLY A 127 -1.95 28.38 -2.24
CA GLY A 127 -2.86 28.13 -1.12
C GLY A 127 -4.17 28.91 -1.14
N LYS A 128 -4.46 29.66 -2.21
CA LYS A 128 -5.75 30.35 -2.37
C LYS A 128 -6.85 29.35 -2.66
N ARG A 129 -7.96 29.45 -1.92
CA ARG A 129 -9.12 28.56 -2.06
C ARG A 129 -10.29 29.29 -2.72
N PHE A 130 -10.95 28.64 -3.67
CA PHE A 130 -12.16 29.16 -4.32
C PHE A 130 -13.10 28.04 -4.78
N ALA A 131 -14.34 28.39 -5.11
CA ALA A 131 -15.33 27.47 -5.66
C ALA A 131 -15.60 27.76 -7.14
N LEU A 132 -15.73 26.71 -7.94
CA LEU A 132 -16.09 26.78 -9.35
C LEU A 132 -17.58 27.14 -9.49
N PRO A 133 -17.93 27.97 -10.47
CA PRO A 133 -19.28 28.52 -10.62
C PRO A 133 -20.33 27.54 -11.18
N GLY A 134 -19.93 26.33 -11.60
CA GLY A 134 -20.85 25.33 -12.15
C GLY A 134 -20.16 24.08 -12.69
N LYS A 135 -20.97 23.15 -13.23
CA LYS A 135 -20.49 21.94 -13.92
C LYS A 135 -20.02 22.33 -15.32
N CYS A 136 -18.71 22.51 -15.48
CA CYS A 136 -18.09 22.76 -16.77
C CYS A 136 -16.89 21.83 -17.00
N THR A 137 -16.52 21.70 -18.25
CA THR A 137 -15.23 21.13 -18.63
C THR A 137 -14.19 22.24 -18.56
N TYR A 138 -13.15 22.04 -17.77
CA TYR A 138 -12.05 23.00 -17.62
C TYR A 138 -10.77 22.39 -18.20
N MET A 139 -9.96 23.22 -18.85
CA MET A 139 -8.71 22.75 -19.44
C MET A 139 -7.63 22.63 -18.37
N ALA A 140 -7.13 21.42 -18.13
CA ALA A 140 -6.02 21.15 -17.22
C ALA A 140 -4.73 20.69 -17.95
N SER A 141 -4.85 20.11 -19.15
CA SER A 141 -3.73 19.66 -20.00
C SER A 141 -4.18 19.59 -21.48
N GLN A 142 -3.24 19.57 -22.43
CA GLN A 142 -3.50 19.48 -23.88
C GLN A 142 -3.99 18.08 -24.32
N ASP A 143 -3.71 17.02 -23.54
CA ASP A 143 -4.18 15.66 -23.82
C ASP A 143 -5.55 15.39 -23.17
N SER A 144 -6.46 14.72 -23.90
CA SER A 144 -7.79 14.37 -23.39
C SER A 144 -7.82 13.00 -22.72
N TYR A 145 -7.86 12.98 -21.39
CA TYR A 145 -8.13 11.78 -20.59
C TYR A 145 -9.52 11.90 -19.97
N THR A 146 -10.32 10.83 -20.04
CA THR A 146 -11.68 10.85 -19.48
C THR A 146 -11.71 10.03 -18.19
N PHE A 147 -11.84 10.72 -17.06
CA PHE A 147 -12.09 10.11 -15.76
C PHE A 147 -13.58 10.18 -15.45
N THR A 148 -14.17 9.05 -15.12
CA THR A 148 -15.54 8.94 -14.62
C THR A 148 -15.54 8.12 -13.34
N LEU A 149 -16.68 8.10 -12.63
CA LEU A 149 -16.80 7.30 -11.41
C LEU A 149 -16.39 5.84 -11.69
N SER A 150 -15.35 5.39 -10.99
CA SER A 150 -14.79 4.04 -11.10
C SER A 150 -14.30 3.62 -12.50
N LYS A 151 -14.07 4.55 -13.43
CA LYS A 151 -13.55 4.24 -14.77
C LYS A 151 -12.63 5.31 -15.33
N VAL A 152 -11.57 4.90 -16.02
CA VAL A 152 -10.63 5.78 -16.73
C VAL A 152 -10.48 5.32 -18.17
N LYS A 153 -10.47 6.28 -19.11
CA LYS A 153 -10.29 6.03 -20.55
C LYS A 153 -9.23 6.93 -21.17
N VAL A 154 -8.48 6.36 -22.11
CA VAL A 154 -7.58 7.06 -23.03
C VAL A 154 -8.14 6.86 -24.45
N GLY A 155 -8.68 7.93 -25.05
CA GLY A 155 -9.52 7.79 -26.24
C GLY A 155 -10.72 6.90 -25.95
N GLU A 156 -10.89 5.83 -26.72
CA GLU A 156 -11.95 4.82 -26.52
C GLU A 156 -11.52 3.63 -25.64
N GLN A 157 -10.22 3.50 -25.33
CA GLN A 157 -9.69 2.37 -24.56
C GLN A 157 -9.90 2.57 -23.06
N GLU A 158 -10.57 1.62 -22.41
CA GLU A 158 -10.71 1.56 -20.95
C GLU A 158 -9.44 1.00 -20.31
N ILE A 159 -8.92 1.68 -19.30
CA ILE A 159 -7.76 1.22 -18.54
C ILE A 159 -8.27 0.44 -17.34
N THR A 160 -8.03 -0.86 -17.31
CA THR A 160 -8.42 -1.76 -16.22
C THR A 160 -7.35 -1.85 -15.12
N GLU A 161 -6.07 -1.77 -15.48
CA GLU A 161 -4.97 -1.89 -14.51
C GLU A 161 -3.84 -0.88 -14.78
N LEU A 162 -3.21 -0.99 -15.94
CA LEU A 162 -2.02 -0.24 -16.34
C LEU A 162 -2.10 0.11 -17.83
N TYR A 163 -1.67 1.32 -18.17
CA TYR A 163 -1.44 1.77 -19.53
C TYR A 163 -0.05 2.40 -19.60
N GLN A 164 0.80 1.84 -20.46
CA GLN A 164 2.19 2.27 -20.62
C GLN A 164 2.46 2.54 -22.10
N SER A 165 2.71 3.81 -22.43
CA SER A 165 3.09 4.27 -23.76
C SER A 165 4.15 5.38 -23.60
N GLN A 166 3.91 6.58 -24.13
CA GLN A 166 4.71 7.78 -23.83
C GLN A 166 4.48 8.32 -22.41
N LEU A 167 3.45 7.84 -21.73
CA LEU A 167 3.05 8.22 -20.38
C LEU A 167 2.60 6.95 -19.65
N LEU A 168 2.57 7.02 -18.33
CA LEU A 168 2.28 5.90 -17.45
C LEU A 168 0.99 6.22 -16.67
N ILE A 169 -0.07 5.44 -16.90
CA ILE A 169 -1.34 5.55 -16.17
C ILE A 169 -1.61 4.22 -15.47
N PHE A 170 -1.91 4.24 -14.18
CA PHE A 170 -2.23 3.00 -13.46
C PHE A 170 -3.18 3.22 -12.30
N TRP A 171 -3.93 2.17 -11.97
CA TRP A 171 -4.72 2.11 -10.75
C TRP A 171 -3.81 1.86 -9.55
N LYS A 172 -3.85 2.78 -8.58
CA LYS A 172 -3.14 2.66 -7.30
C LYS A 172 -3.96 1.88 -6.27
N SER A 173 -5.28 2.02 -6.35
CA SER A 173 -6.27 1.28 -5.57
C SER A 173 -7.59 1.28 -6.34
N SER A 174 -8.64 0.62 -5.82
CA SER A 174 -9.99 0.75 -6.41
C SER A 174 -10.56 2.19 -6.40
N MET A 175 -9.88 3.15 -5.77
CA MET A 175 -10.33 4.53 -5.59
C MET A 175 -9.42 5.56 -6.26
N TYR A 176 -8.16 5.23 -6.52
CA TYR A 176 -7.16 6.19 -7.01
C TYR A 176 -6.47 5.70 -8.29
N VAL A 177 -6.31 6.60 -9.25
CA VAL A 177 -5.55 6.44 -10.49
C VAL A 177 -4.39 7.43 -10.47
N GLU A 178 -3.20 7.01 -10.85
CA GLU A 178 -2.06 7.91 -11.05
C GLU A 178 -1.71 8.04 -12.54
N VAL A 179 -1.31 9.25 -12.93
CA VAL A 179 -0.81 9.60 -14.26
C VAL A 179 0.55 10.25 -14.12
N HIS A 180 1.57 9.66 -14.74
CA HIS A 180 2.92 10.18 -14.79
C HIS A 180 3.29 10.47 -16.23
N THR A 181 3.75 11.69 -16.46
CA THR A 181 4.16 12.16 -17.78
C THR A 181 5.69 12.37 -17.84
N PRO A 182 6.32 12.27 -19.03
CA PRO A 182 7.76 12.49 -19.18
C PRO A 182 8.22 13.90 -18.81
N PHE A 183 7.35 14.89 -18.94
CA PHE A 183 7.64 16.31 -18.66
C PHE A 183 7.42 16.69 -17.18
N GLY A 184 7.21 15.69 -16.31
CA GLY A 184 7.19 15.87 -14.85
C GLY A 184 5.81 16.01 -14.23
N LEU A 185 4.75 16.26 -15.03
CA LEU A 185 3.37 16.35 -14.53
C LEU A 185 2.95 15.00 -13.92
N LYS A 186 2.55 15.06 -12.65
CA LYS A 186 1.96 13.96 -11.90
C LYS A 186 0.53 14.32 -11.51
N LEU A 187 -0.42 13.51 -11.96
CA LEU A 187 -1.82 13.58 -11.54
C LEU A 187 -2.12 12.39 -10.65
N GLN A 188 -2.65 12.64 -9.47
CA GLN A 188 -3.33 11.62 -8.68
C GLN A 188 -4.82 11.95 -8.71
N VAL A 189 -5.60 11.00 -9.22
CA VAL A 189 -7.04 11.15 -9.44
C VAL A 189 -7.76 10.19 -8.52
N GLN A 190 -8.45 10.69 -7.51
CA GLN A 190 -9.47 9.90 -6.84
C GLN A 190 -10.68 9.81 -7.78
N VAL A 191 -11.18 8.61 -8.09
CA VAL A 191 -12.34 8.39 -8.96
C VAL A 191 -13.53 7.79 -8.21
N PHE A 192 -13.35 7.47 -6.92
CA PHE A 192 -14.39 6.96 -6.04
C PHE A 192 -14.14 7.44 -4.59
N PRO A 193 -15.18 7.80 -3.81
CA PRO A 193 -16.60 7.90 -4.19
C PRO A 193 -16.92 9.14 -5.05
N GLU A 194 -15.94 10.02 -5.27
CA GLU A 194 -16.05 11.19 -6.12
C GLU A 194 -14.75 11.44 -6.87
N ILE A 195 -14.82 12.30 -7.88
CA ILE A 195 -13.64 12.71 -8.64
C ILE A 195 -12.93 13.83 -7.87
N GLN A 196 -11.69 13.57 -7.45
CA GLN A 196 -10.78 14.58 -6.88
C GLN A 196 -9.44 14.51 -7.62
N LEU A 197 -8.86 15.66 -7.92
CA LEU A 197 -7.65 15.76 -8.73
C LEU A 197 -6.54 16.46 -7.93
N TYR A 198 -5.39 15.80 -7.83
CA TYR A 198 -4.18 16.26 -7.16
C TYR A 198 -3.11 16.44 -8.22
N ILE A 199 -2.61 17.67 -8.38
CA ILE A 199 -1.67 18.02 -9.44
C ILE A 199 -0.34 18.45 -8.80
N THR A 200 0.73 17.74 -9.19
CA THR A 200 2.11 17.98 -8.73
C THR A 200 3.00 18.08 -9.98
N PRO A 201 3.95 19.03 -10.02
CA PRO A 201 4.13 20.09 -11.06
C PRO A 201 4.47 19.56 -12.49
N PRO A 202 4.42 20.35 -13.60
CA PRO A 202 4.70 21.78 -13.58
C PRO A 202 3.79 22.75 -14.36
N THR A 203 3.70 23.94 -13.76
CA THR A 203 3.48 25.30 -14.30
C THR A 203 2.77 25.41 -15.65
N LEU A 204 1.44 25.50 -15.57
CA LEU A 204 0.66 26.28 -16.52
C LEU A 204 -0.19 27.27 -15.72
N HIS A 205 -0.25 28.52 -16.18
CA HIS A 205 -1.37 29.40 -15.86
C HIS A 205 -2.64 28.60 -16.15
N SER A 206 -3.42 28.37 -15.12
CA SER A 206 -4.58 27.47 -15.10
C SER A 206 -5.41 27.80 -13.87
N LEU A 207 -6.44 27.01 -13.60
CA LEU A 207 -7.20 27.09 -12.34
C LEU A 207 -6.33 26.93 -11.08
N CYS A 208 -5.11 26.43 -11.21
CA CYS A 208 -4.17 26.18 -10.12
C CYS A 208 -3.27 27.38 -9.76
N GLY A 209 -3.42 28.53 -10.41
CA GLY A 209 -2.57 29.69 -10.17
C GLY A 209 -1.22 29.61 -10.88
N ASN A 210 -0.26 30.45 -10.47
CA ASN A 210 1.04 30.60 -11.13
C ASN A 210 2.25 30.13 -10.30
N ARG A 211 2.05 29.72 -9.03
CA ARG A 211 3.08 29.12 -8.16
C ARG A 211 4.25 30.06 -7.88
N ASN A 212 3.97 31.33 -7.62
CA ASN A 212 4.97 32.34 -7.26
C ASN A 212 5.02 32.61 -5.74
N ASN A 213 4.25 31.86 -4.94
CA ASN A 213 4.05 32.03 -3.50
C ASN A 213 3.34 33.35 -3.13
N ASP A 214 2.54 33.90 -4.05
CA ASP A 214 1.68 35.06 -3.87
C ASP A 214 0.22 34.71 -4.26
N THR A 215 -0.69 34.80 -3.30
CA THR A 215 -2.11 34.49 -3.54
C THR A 215 -2.88 35.64 -4.21
N THR A 216 -2.26 36.81 -4.36
CA THR A 216 -2.96 38.00 -4.86
C THR A 216 -3.14 37.97 -6.38
N ASP A 217 -2.26 37.30 -7.12
CA ASP A 217 -2.29 37.19 -8.58
C ASP A 217 -2.69 35.80 -9.10
N ASP A 218 -3.02 34.87 -8.20
CA ASP A 218 -3.55 33.53 -8.51
C ASP A 218 -4.76 33.53 -9.46
N PHE A 219 -5.55 34.61 -9.48
CA PHE A 219 -6.70 34.78 -10.37
C PHE A 219 -6.33 35.42 -11.71
N ASN A 220 -5.21 34.97 -12.28
CA ASN A 220 -4.79 35.37 -13.62
C ASN A 220 -5.57 34.58 -14.68
N THR A 221 -6.45 35.28 -15.40
CA THR A 221 -7.31 34.71 -16.44
C THR A 221 -6.51 34.17 -17.63
N SER A 222 -7.16 33.38 -18.48
CA SER A 222 -6.55 32.87 -19.74
C SER A 222 -6.08 33.95 -20.71
N SER A 223 -6.55 35.20 -20.55
CA SER A 223 -6.10 36.38 -21.31
C SER A 223 -4.96 37.16 -20.63
N GLY A 224 -4.49 36.74 -19.46
CA GLY A 224 -3.39 37.40 -18.74
C GLY A 224 -3.82 38.55 -17.83
N ILE A 225 -5.12 38.69 -17.54
CA ILE A 225 -5.67 39.75 -16.68
C ILE A 225 -5.96 39.17 -15.29
N ILE A 226 -5.56 39.88 -14.24
CA ILE A 226 -5.85 39.51 -12.85
C ILE A 226 -7.27 39.96 -12.49
N GLU A 227 -8.10 39.02 -12.07
CA GLU A 227 -9.48 39.24 -11.62
C GLU A 227 -9.60 39.17 -10.10
N SER A 228 -10.54 39.92 -9.52
CA SER A 228 -10.89 39.76 -8.09
C SER A 228 -11.98 38.70 -7.88
N SER A 229 -12.74 38.38 -8.93
CA SER A 229 -13.85 37.44 -8.89
C SER A 229 -13.40 36.03 -9.27
N ALA A 230 -13.55 35.08 -8.34
CA ALA A 230 -13.30 33.67 -8.61
C ALA A 230 -14.15 33.12 -9.77
N LYS A 231 -15.38 33.64 -9.93
CA LYS A 231 -16.29 33.23 -11.00
C LYS A 231 -15.76 33.66 -12.37
N LEU A 232 -15.35 34.92 -12.52
CA LEU A 232 -14.84 35.43 -13.81
C LEU A 232 -13.52 34.76 -14.17
N PHE A 233 -12.64 34.60 -13.18
CA PHE A 233 -11.41 33.83 -13.32
C PHE A 233 -11.68 32.40 -13.82
N ALA A 234 -12.53 31.63 -13.13
CA ALA A 234 -12.80 30.24 -13.49
C ALA A 234 -13.46 30.10 -14.88
N LEU A 235 -14.38 30.99 -15.24
CA LEU A 235 -15.03 30.99 -16.56
C LEU A 235 -14.05 31.30 -17.70
N SER A 236 -12.99 32.08 -17.46
CA SER A 236 -11.96 32.31 -18.48
C SER A 236 -11.21 31.03 -18.88
N TRP A 237 -11.25 29.99 -18.03
CA TRP A 237 -10.57 28.70 -18.22
C TRP A 237 -11.53 27.56 -18.64
N SER A 238 -12.79 27.84 -18.94
CA SER A 238 -13.76 26.81 -19.36
C SER A 238 -13.67 26.48 -20.86
N LEU A 239 -13.88 25.20 -21.19
CA LEU A 239 -13.98 24.70 -22.57
C LEU A 239 -15.45 24.73 -23.01
N GLY A 240 -15.91 25.91 -23.47
CA GLY A 240 -17.27 26.12 -23.98
C GLY A 240 -18.24 26.78 -22.99
N ASP A 241 -19.53 26.80 -23.37
CA ASP A 241 -20.59 27.47 -22.59
C ASP A 241 -20.93 26.71 -21.30
N CYS A 242 -20.69 27.39 -20.18
CA CYS A 242 -21.02 26.95 -18.83
C CYS A 242 -22.46 27.30 -18.44
N ARG A 243 -23.27 26.32 -18.06
CA ARG A 243 -24.58 26.59 -17.41
C ARG A 243 -24.40 26.66 -15.90
N GLU A 244 -24.93 27.71 -15.28
CA GLU A 244 -25.06 27.79 -13.82
C GLU A 244 -25.90 26.64 -13.30
N ASN A 245 -25.45 26.04 -12.20
CA ASN A 245 -26.19 24.99 -11.52
C ASN A 245 -26.56 25.50 -10.13
N ILE A 246 -27.81 25.89 -9.95
CA ILE A 246 -28.36 26.22 -8.64
C ILE A 246 -28.67 24.87 -7.96
N PRO A 247 -27.98 24.48 -6.89
CA PRO A 247 -28.28 23.24 -6.18
C PRO A 247 -29.74 23.28 -5.72
N ASN A 248 -30.47 22.19 -5.90
CA ASN A 248 -31.82 22.11 -5.36
C ASN A 248 -31.75 22.26 -3.83
N PRO A 249 -32.61 23.09 -3.22
CA PRO A 249 -32.69 23.19 -1.77
C PRO A 249 -33.11 21.85 -1.19
N CYS A 250 -32.51 21.47 -0.05
CA CYS A 250 -32.83 20.22 0.62
C CYS A 250 -34.29 20.20 1.10
N ILE A 251 -35.03 19.12 0.81
CA ILE A 251 -36.43 18.94 1.21
C ILE A 251 -36.49 18.02 2.46
N ASN A 252 -37.44 18.29 3.36
CA ASN A 252 -37.42 17.96 4.78
C ASN A 252 -37.11 16.50 5.22
N THR A 253 -37.40 15.46 4.44
CA THR A 253 -37.18 14.06 4.88
C THR A 253 -35.73 13.61 4.78
N ASP A 254 -35.00 14.02 3.74
CA ASP A 254 -33.56 13.72 3.59
C ASP A 254 -32.69 14.65 4.45
N ASN A 255 -33.25 15.79 4.85
CA ASN A 255 -32.59 16.79 5.69
C ASN A 255 -32.29 16.27 7.10
N ILE A 256 -33.19 15.47 7.69
CA ILE A 256 -33.00 14.94 9.05
C ILE A 256 -31.81 13.96 9.09
N PHE A 257 -31.72 13.04 8.11
CA PHE A 257 -30.59 12.11 8.04
C PHE A 257 -29.27 12.85 7.77
N ALA A 258 -29.30 13.81 6.84
CA ALA A 258 -28.12 14.61 6.51
C ALA A 258 -27.62 15.44 7.70
N ASP A 259 -28.51 16.15 8.39
CA ASP A 259 -28.19 16.97 9.56
C ASP A 259 -27.64 16.12 10.71
N GLU A 260 -28.33 15.02 11.06
CA GLU A 260 -27.88 14.11 12.12
C GLU A 260 -26.49 13.54 11.82
N LYS A 261 -26.25 13.04 10.61
CA LYS A 261 -24.98 12.37 10.27
C LYS A 261 -23.84 13.33 9.97
N CYS A 262 -24.11 14.52 9.46
CA CYS A 262 -23.08 15.54 9.23
C CYS A 262 -22.68 16.27 10.53
N SER A 263 -23.52 16.26 11.56
CA SER A 263 -23.23 16.89 12.87
C SER A 263 -21.93 16.41 13.53
N VAL A 264 -21.48 15.19 13.22
CA VAL A 264 -20.20 14.63 13.70
C VAL A 264 -18.99 15.52 13.38
N LEU A 265 -19.06 16.33 12.32
CA LEU A 265 -18.01 17.28 11.96
C LEU A 265 -17.86 18.39 13.02
N ASN A 266 -18.94 18.76 13.71
CA ASN A 266 -19.00 19.85 14.67
C ASN A 266 -18.87 19.39 16.13
N ASP A 267 -18.80 18.09 16.38
CA ASP A 267 -18.69 17.55 17.74
C ASP A 267 -17.34 17.94 18.38
N PRO A 268 -17.33 18.76 19.46
CA PRO A 268 -16.10 19.25 20.09
C PRO A 268 -15.32 18.15 20.82
N ASP A 269 -15.97 17.02 21.13
CA ASP A 269 -15.36 15.85 21.77
C ASP A 269 -15.26 14.65 20.80
N GLY A 270 -15.66 14.85 19.54
CA GLY A 270 -15.74 13.82 18.51
C GLY A 270 -14.41 13.51 17.83
N ILE A 271 -14.44 12.53 16.91
CA ILE A 271 -13.24 12.06 16.19
C ILE A 271 -12.56 13.16 15.36
N PHE A 272 -13.31 14.20 14.98
CA PHE A 272 -12.85 15.34 14.19
C PHE A 272 -12.38 16.54 15.02
N ALA A 273 -12.57 16.54 16.34
CA ALA A 273 -12.32 17.69 17.22
C ALA A 273 -10.88 18.23 17.15
N ARG A 274 -9.90 17.34 17.01
CA ARG A 274 -8.48 17.71 16.86
C ARG A 274 -8.25 18.63 15.65
N CYS A 275 -9.09 18.50 14.62
CA CYS A 275 -8.98 19.30 13.41
C CYS A 275 -9.53 20.71 13.52
N HIS A 276 -10.42 20.96 14.49
CA HIS A 276 -11.16 22.24 14.58
C HIS A 276 -10.23 23.44 14.76
N SER A 277 -9.08 23.23 15.42
CA SER A 277 -8.03 24.25 15.57
C SER A 277 -7.29 24.62 14.27
N TYR A 278 -7.38 23.76 13.26
CA TYR A 278 -6.71 23.93 11.96
C TYR A 278 -7.69 24.34 10.85
N ILE A 279 -8.89 23.74 10.82
CA ILE A 279 -9.87 23.92 9.75
C ILE A 279 -11.27 24.17 10.35
N PRO A 280 -11.87 25.35 10.13
CA PRO A 280 -13.26 25.62 10.49
C PRO A 280 -14.22 24.64 9.81
N THR A 281 -15.23 24.19 10.53
CA THR A 281 -16.14 23.13 10.09
C THR A 281 -17.32 23.64 9.26
N ASP A 282 -17.68 24.92 9.36
CA ASP A 282 -18.92 25.50 8.80
C ASP A 282 -19.16 25.16 7.32
N GLN A 283 -18.11 25.34 6.49
CA GLN A 283 -18.21 25.10 5.05
C GLN A 283 -18.33 23.60 4.73
N TYR A 284 -17.59 22.75 5.45
CA TYR A 284 -17.63 21.30 5.27
C TYR A 284 -18.93 20.70 5.77
N HIS A 285 -19.46 21.22 6.88
CA HIS A 285 -20.76 20.83 7.44
C HIS A 285 -21.89 21.19 6.47
N THR A 286 -21.91 22.44 5.98
CA THR A 286 -22.92 22.89 5.01
C THR A 286 -22.85 22.09 3.71
N ALA A 287 -21.64 21.83 3.20
CA ALA A 287 -21.44 21.00 2.02
C ALA A 287 -21.87 19.55 2.26
N CYS A 288 -21.61 18.99 3.44
CA CYS A 288 -22.03 17.65 3.83
C CYS A 288 -23.55 17.49 3.80
N ILE A 289 -24.28 18.45 4.39
CA ILE A 289 -25.75 18.43 4.41
C ILE A 289 -26.28 18.50 2.98
N GLN A 290 -25.89 19.53 2.23
CA GLN A 290 -26.36 19.73 0.85
C GLN A 290 -26.10 18.51 -0.04
N ARG A 291 -24.93 17.88 0.12
CA ARG A 291 -24.52 16.73 -0.68
C ARG A 291 -25.27 15.46 -0.31
N THR A 292 -25.46 15.22 0.99
CA THR A 292 -26.19 14.05 1.48
C THR A 292 -27.66 14.17 1.12
N CYS A 293 -28.26 15.34 1.28
CA CYS A 293 -29.62 15.66 0.86
C CYS A 293 -29.88 15.44 -0.63
N ASN A 294 -28.96 15.89 -1.48
CA ASN A 294 -29.10 15.76 -2.93
C ASN A 294 -28.58 14.41 -3.45
N CYS A 295 -28.24 13.49 -2.56
CA CYS A 295 -27.86 12.15 -2.94
C CYS A 295 -29.14 11.35 -3.22
N GLY A 296 -29.20 10.66 -4.36
CA GLY A 296 -30.29 9.72 -4.64
C GLY A 296 -30.24 8.51 -3.70
N ASN A 297 -30.42 7.30 -4.23
CA ASN A 297 -30.62 6.09 -3.42
C ASN A 297 -29.42 5.62 -2.54
N ASN A 298 -28.29 6.34 -2.49
CA ASN A 298 -27.10 5.90 -1.75
C ASN A 298 -26.55 6.99 -0.81
N LEU A 299 -27.39 7.41 0.15
CA LEU A 299 -27.10 8.44 1.15
C LEU A 299 -25.78 8.20 1.90
N LEU A 300 -25.52 6.96 2.32
CA LEU A 300 -24.30 6.58 3.04
C LEU A 300 -23.03 6.85 2.20
N ARG A 301 -23.08 6.62 0.88
CA ARG A 301 -21.97 6.92 -0.02
C ARG A 301 -21.64 8.41 -0.05
N CYS A 302 -22.64 9.27 -0.19
CA CYS A 302 -22.43 10.72 -0.25
C CYS A 302 -21.98 11.28 1.10
N LEU A 303 -22.53 10.75 2.21
CA LEU A 303 -22.08 11.07 3.55
C LEU A 303 -20.59 10.74 3.74
N CYS A 304 -20.18 9.51 3.48
CA CYS A 304 -18.80 9.08 3.65
C CYS A 304 -17.82 9.82 2.74
N ALA A 305 -18.27 10.24 1.55
CA ALA A 305 -17.50 11.12 0.68
C ALA A 305 -17.30 12.49 1.33
N SER A 306 -18.36 13.11 1.85
CA SER A 306 -18.30 14.42 2.53
C SER A 306 -17.41 14.40 3.78
N LEU A 307 -17.56 13.38 4.64
CA LEU A 307 -16.74 13.21 5.84
C LEU A 307 -15.26 12.95 5.48
N GLY A 308 -15.03 12.15 4.44
CA GLY A 308 -13.69 11.87 3.93
C GLY A 308 -12.96 13.12 3.44
N SER A 309 -13.66 14.09 2.84
CA SER A 309 -13.05 15.36 2.41
C SER A 309 -12.54 16.19 3.59
N TYR A 310 -13.28 16.26 4.70
CA TYR A 310 -12.79 16.94 5.90
C TYR A 310 -11.62 16.18 6.53
N ALA A 311 -11.73 14.85 6.64
CA ALA A 311 -10.68 14.01 7.19
C ALA A 311 -9.34 14.15 6.43
N LYS A 312 -9.44 14.21 5.10
CA LYS A 312 -8.29 14.37 4.21
C LYS A 312 -7.65 15.75 4.32
N ALA A 313 -8.47 16.81 4.33
CA ALA A 313 -7.98 18.17 4.54
C ALA A 313 -7.23 18.29 5.88
N CYS A 314 -7.72 17.59 6.91
CA CYS A 314 -7.06 17.49 8.20
C CYS A 314 -5.70 16.78 8.13
N ALA A 315 -5.66 15.63 7.47
CA ALA A 315 -4.45 14.82 7.34
C ALA A 315 -3.33 15.56 6.58
N VAL A 316 -3.69 16.40 5.60
CA VAL A 316 -2.72 17.27 4.88
C VAL A 316 -2.01 18.25 5.82
N LEU A 317 -2.67 18.68 6.89
CA LEU A 317 -2.09 19.56 7.91
C LEU A 317 -1.36 18.77 9.03
N GLY A 318 -1.24 17.46 8.89
CA GLY A 318 -0.58 16.58 9.86
C GLY A 318 -1.44 16.26 11.08
N ALA A 319 -2.72 16.60 11.08
CA ALA A 319 -3.61 16.29 12.18
C ALA A 319 -4.11 14.84 12.10
N GLU A 320 -3.71 14.02 13.06
CA GLU A 320 -4.07 12.60 13.14
C GLU A 320 -5.48 12.42 13.74
N LEU A 321 -6.41 11.95 12.91
CA LEU A 321 -7.82 11.73 13.25
C LEU A 321 -8.15 10.31 13.72
N GLY A 322 -7.17 9.41 13.80
CA GLY A 322 -7.42 7.99 14.07
C GLY A 322 -8.33 7.33 13.02
N ASP A 323 -9.06 6.28 13.41
CA ASP A 323 -9.95 5.52 12.52
C ASP A 323 -11.35 6.16 12.45
N TRP A 324 -11.41 7.36 11.87
CA TRP A 324 -12.65 8.11 11.65
C TRP A 324 -13.69 7.32 10.85
N ARG A 325 -13.23 6.40 9.98
CA ARG A 325 -14.08 5.55 9.16
C ARG A 325 -14.87 4.56 10.00
N ARG A 326 -14.22 3.87 10.93
CA ARG A 326 -14.91 2.99 11.87
C ARG A 326 -15.84 3.78 12.78
N ALA A 327 -15.44 4.97 13.23
CA ALA A 327 -16.28 5.83 14.08
C ALA A 327 -17.55 6.32 13.38
N THR A 328 -17.53 6.46 12.05
CA THR A 328 -18.62 7.02 11.23
C THR A 328 -19.33 5.99 10.35
N ASN A 329 -19.02 4.69 10.51
CA ASN A 329 -19.51 3.58 9.69
C ASN A 329 -19.20 3.71 8.18
N CYS A 330 -18.04 4.29 7.86
CA CYS A 330 -17.56 4.51 6.48
C CYS A 330 -16.43 3.56 6.11
N PHE A 331 -16.70 2.28 5.87
CA PHE A 331 -15.66 1.26 5.57
C PHE A 331 -14.72 1.62 4.41
N SER A 332 -13.42 1.42 4.61
CA SER A 332 -12.39 1.39 3.55
C SER A 332 -11.16 0.60 4.02
N TYR A 333 -10.39 0.04 3.09
CA TYR A 333 -9.11 -0.63 3.35
C TYR A 333 -7.94 0.25 2.89
N SER A 334 -6.75 0.00 3.42
CA SER A 334 -5.50 0.59 2.92
C SER A 334 -4.78 -0.43 2.06
N VAL A 335 -4.33 -0.02 0.88
CA VAL A 335 -3.73 -0.89 -0.11
C VAL A 335 -2.48 -0.27 -0.72
N GLN A 336 -1.54 -1.13 -1.08
CA GLN A 336 -0.36 -0.75 -1.86
C GLN A 336 -0.62 -1.01 -3.34
N ALA A 337 -0.09 -0.13 -4.19
CA ALA A 337 -0.25 -0.21 -5.63
C ALA A 337 0.54 -1.38 -6.23
N CYS A 338 1.80 -1.49 -5.83
CA CYS A 338 2.74 -2.51 -6.26
C CYS A 338 2.37 -3.89 -5.67
N ASN A 339 2.67 -4.96 -6.44
CA ASN A 339 2.59 -6.35 -5.98
C ASN A 339 1.21 -6.78 -5.46
N SER A 340 0.15 -6.22 -6.05
CA SER A 340 -1.25 -6.38 -5.61
C SER A 340 -2.10 -7.22 -6.58
N THR A 341 -1.62 -7.45 -7.81
CA THR A 341 -2.34 -8.14 -8.88
C THR A 341 -1.56 -9.33 -9.44
N CYS A 342 -2.25 -10.27 -10.09
CA CYS A 342 -1.58 -11.38 -10.75
C CYS A 342 -0.62 -10.95 -11.89
N LEU A 343 -0.90 -9.83 -12.56
CA LEU A 343 -0.02 -9.29 -13.60
C LEU A 343 1.32 -8.83 -13.03
N SER A 344 1.31 -8.21 -11.84
CA SER A 344 2.53 -7.75 -11.16
C SER A 344 3.51 -8.88 -10.82
N LEU A 345 3.01 -10.13 -10.72
CA LEU A 345 3.83 -11.30 -10.44
C LEU A 345 4.52 -11.89 -11.67
N SER A 346 4.05 -11.56 -12.87
CA SER A 346 4.49 -12.18 -14.12
C SER A 346 5.68 -11.46 -14.77
N GLY A 347 6.09 -10.29 -14.27
CA GLY A 347 7.17 -9.51 -14.88
C GLY A 347 7.56 -8.29 -14.06
N HIS A 348 8.31 -7.39 -14.70
CA HIS A 348 8.69 -6.11 -14.10
C HIS A 348 7.46 -5.18 -14.02
N ASP A 349 7.10 -4.77 -12.80
CA ASP A 349 5.99 -3.86 -12.55
C ASP A 349 6.50 -2.43 -12.33
N PRO A 350 6.28 -1.50 -13.27
CA PRO A 350 6.77 -0.13 -13.16
C PRO A 350 6.13 0.65 -11.99
N ARG A 351 5.00 0.18 -11.43
CA ARG A 351 4.38 0.79 -10.24
C ARG A 351 5.27 0.65 -9.01
N CYS A 352 6.11 -0.38 -8.95
CA CYS A 352 6.97 -0.68 -7.82
C CYS A 352 8.19 0.25 -7.71
N GLU A 353 8.55 0.93 -8.80
CA GLU A 353 9.63 1.92 -8.84
C GLU A 353 9.18 3.32 -8.38
N LEU A 354 7.88 3.47 -8.11
CA LEU A 354 7.25 4.71 -7.67
C LEU A 354 6.96 4.70 -6.16
N ASP A 355 6.48 5.83 -5.64
CA ASP A 355 6.14 6.00 -4.22
C ASP A 355 5.05 4.98 -3.79
N ASN A 356 5.51 3.97 -3.04
CA ASN A 356 4.69 2.88 -2.48
C ASN A 356 3.90 3.29 -1.23
N SER A 357 3.73 4.59 -0.99
CA SER A 357 2.86 5.09 0.07
C SER A 357 1.47 4.42 0.00
N PRO A 358 1.01 3.81 1.11
CA PRO A 358 -0.29 3.17 1.17
C PRO A 358 -1.38 4.15 0.79
N THR A 359 -2.28 3.72 -0.09
CA THR A 359 -3.44 4.51 -0.47
C THR A 359 -4.72 3.80 -0.18
N GLU A 360 -5.73 4.59 0.08
CA GLU A 360 -7.03 4.09 0.45
C GLU A 360 -7.73 3.43 -0.74
N GLY A 361 -8.37 2.28 -0.50
CA GLY A 361 -9.20 1.58 -1.46
C GLY A 361 -9.30 0.08 -1.15
N CYS A 362 -10.08 -0.63 -1.97
CA CYS A 362 -10.16 -2.08 -1.90
C CYS A 362 -8.95 -2.71 -2.61
N GLY A 363 -8.46 -3.79 -2.03
CA GLY A 363 -7.36 -4.58 -2.56
C GLY A 363 -7.30 -5.90 -1.80
N CYS A 364 -6.35 -6.75 -2.18
CA CYS A 364 -6.29 -8.10 -1.67
C CYS A 364 -5.56 -8.19 -0.33
N PRO A 365 -6.01 -9.07 0.60
CA PRO A 365 -5.27 -9.36 1.83
C PRO A 365 -3.86 -9.87 1.54
N GLU A 366 -2.95 -9.71 2.49
CA GLU A 366 -1.57 -10.20 2.37
C GLU A 366 -1.52 -11.68 1.94
N GLY A 367 -0.65 -11.97 0.96
CA GLY A 367 -0.49 -13.31 0.39
C GLY A 367 -1.50 -13.66 -0.72
N THR A 368 -2.43 -12.76 -1.05
CA THR A 368 -3.39 -12.93 -2.15
C THR A 368 -3.31 -11.78 -3.15
N TYR A 369 -3.72 -12.04 -4.39
CA TYR A 369 -3.51 -11.17 -5.55
C TYR A 369 -4.79 -11.07 -6.38
N LEU A 370 -5.09 -9.88 -6.90
CA LEU A 370 -6.28 -9.64 -7.71
C LEU A 370 -6.12 -10.26 -9.10
N ASN A 371 -7.06 -11.10 -9.50
CA ASN A 371 -7.16 -11.65 -10.86
C ASN A 371 -8.07 -10.81 -11.78
N GLN A 372 -8.26 -11.25 -13.03
CA GLN A 372 -9.08 -10.52 -14.02
C GLN A 372 -10.58 -10.53 -13.69
N GLU A 373 -11.05 -11.49 -12.90
CA GLU A 373 -12.42 -11.59 -12.40
C GLU A 373 -12.67 -10.81 -11.11
N TYR A 374 -11.73 -9.95 -10.69
CA TYR A 374 -11.78 -9.17 -9.45
C TYR A 374 -11.83 -10.00 -8.15
N ALA A 375 -11.30 -11.23 -8.20
CA ALA A 375 -11.16 -12.12 -7.05
C ALA A 375 -9.73 -12.11 -6.50
N CYS A 376 -9.60 -12.15 -5.18
CA CYS A 376 -8.32 -12.29 -4.50
C CYS A 376 -7.94 -13.77 -4.40
N ILE A 377 -6.91 -14.16 -5.13
CA ILE A 377 -6.46 -15.56 -5.22
C ILE A 377 -5.01 -15.71 -4.75
N PRO A 378 -4.61 -16.88 -4.22
CA PRO A 378 -3.22 -17.13 -3.86
C PRO A 378 -2.27 -17.02 -5.07
N LYS A 379 -1.01 -16.65 -4.83
CA LYS A 379 0.04 -16.52 -5.85
C LYS A 379 0.08 -17.68 -6.86
N GLY A 380 -0.03 -18.93 -6.38
CA GLY A 380 0.05 -20.13 -7.22
C GLY A 380 -1.15 -20.35 -8.15
N GLN A 381 -2.21 -19.55 -8.04
CA GLN A 381 -3.40 -19.61 -8.89
C GLN A 381 -3.48 -18.44 -9.88
N CYS A 382 -2.47 -17.56 -9.90
CA CYS A 382 -2.39 -16.48 -10.86
C CYS A 382 -2.05 -16.98 -12.27
N MET A 383 -2.70 -16.42 -13.28
CA MET A 383 -2.30 -16.60 -14.67
C MET A 383 -0.94 -15.95 -14.91
N CYS A 384 -0.08 -16.62 -15.68
CA CYS A 384 1.26 -16.13 -16.01
C CYS A 384 1.22 -15.39 -17.35
N SER A 385 1.53 -14.08 -17.33
CA SER A 385 1.71 -13.28 -18.54
C SER A 385 3.14 -13.41 -19.06
N HIS A 386 3.29 -13.60 -20.37
CA HIS A 386 4.57 -13.65 -21.06
C HIS A 386 4.47 -12.96 -22.42
N SER A 387 5.59 -12.81 -23.14
CA SER A 387 5.66 -12.14 -24.44
C SER A 387 4.75 -12.72 -25.53
N GLY A 388 4.23 -13.93 -25.35
CA GLY A 388 3.34 -14.62 -26.28
C GLY A 388 1.88 -14.74 -25.79
N GLY A 389 1.51 -14.12 -24.66
CA GLY A 389 0.13 -14.14 -24.15
C GLY A 389 0.02 -14.41 -22.65
N MET A 390 -1.11 -14.96 -22.23
CA MET A 390 -1.38 -15.35 -20.85
C MET A 390 -1.62 -16.86 -20.78
N THR A 391 -1.07 -17.50 -19.76
CA THR A 391 -1.21 -18.95 -19.54
C THR A 391 -1.85 -19.24 -18.19
N PRO A 392 -2.63 -20.33 -18.07
CA PRO A 392 -3.18 -20.73 -16.79
C PRO A 392 -2.08 -21.18 -15.81
N PRO A 393 -2.38 -21.22 -14.50
CA PRO A 393 -1.42 -21.69 -13.50
C PRO A 393 -1.09 -23.16 -13.72
N GLY A 394 0.20 -23.49 -13.74
CA GLY A 394 0.70 -24.86 -13.94
C GLY A 394 1.77 -24.95 -15.04
N PRO A 395 2.26 -26.15 -15.33
CA PRO A 395 3.19 -26.37 -16.43
C PRO A 395 2.47 -26.15 -17.77
N VAL A 396 2.78 -25.04 -18.44
CA VAL A 396 2.29 -24.73 -19.79
C VAL A 396 3.48 -24.53 -20.70
N ILE A 397 3.50 -25.20 -21.85
CA ILE A 397 4.55 -25.02 -22.85
C ILE A 397 4.26 -23.71 -23.58
N ILE A 398 4.91 -22.65 -23.12
CA ILE A 398 4.98 -21.37 -23.80
C ILE A 398 5.92 -21.54 -24.98
N ASP A 399 5.45 -21.20 -26.18
CA ASP A 399 6.09 -21.41 -27.49
C ASP A 399 7.63 -21.38 -27.39
N GLY A 400 8.19 -22.58 -27.23
CA GLY A 400 9.58 -22.78 -26.90
C GLY A 400 10.29 -23.16 -28.17
N GLN A 401 11.38 -22.47 -28.50
CA GLN A 401 12.39 -22.99 -29.41
C GLN A 401 12.79 -24.40 -28.91
N CYS A 402 12.24 -25.43 -29.54
CA CYS A 402 12.62 -26.80 -29.27
C CYS A 402 14.12 -26.92 -29.60
N SER A 403 14.93 -27.13 -28.57
CA SER A 403 16.38 -27.25 -28.73
C SER A 403 16.74 -28.61 -29.36
N LYS A 404 17.93 -28.69 -29.98
CA LYS A 404 18.47 -29.91 -30.60
C LYS A 404 17.70 -30.44 -31.84
N GLY A 405 17.15 -29.53 -32.65
CA GLY A 405 16.58 -29.88 -33.97
C GLY A 405 15.20 -30.56 -33.92
N LYS A 406 14.48 -30.41 -32.81
CA LYS A 406 13.11 -30.89 -32.61
C LYS A 406 12.11 -29.82 -33.08
N VAL A 407 10.89 -30.25 -33.40
CA VAL A 407 9.75 -29.42 -33.78
C VAL A 407 8.66 -29.50 -32.71
N CYS A 408 7.92 -28.42 -32.52
CA CYS A 408 6.76 -28.41 -31.64
C CYS A 408 5.58 -29.07 -32.36
N VAL A 409 4.92 -30.04 -31.71
CA VAL A 409 3.70 -30.69 -32.20
C VAL A 409 2.53 -30.26 -31.33
N HIS A 410 1.49 -29.72 -31.97
CA HIS A 410 0.24 -29.31 -31.34
C HIS A 410 -0.90 -30.26 -31.73
N CYS A 411 -1.38 -31.05 -30.77
CA CYS A 411 -2.47 -32.01 -30.99
C CYS A 411 -3.83 -31.38 -31.31
N SER A 412 -3.97 -30.07 -31.09
CA SER A 412 -5.14 -29.28 -31.49
C SER A 412 -5.17 -28.99 -33.00
N GLU A 413 -4.01 -29.02 -33.67
CA GLU A 413 -3.86 -28.64 -35.08
C GLU A 413 -3.62 -29.86 -35.99
N SER A 414 -3.08 -30.96 -35.45
CA SER A 414 -2.91 -32.21 -36.18
C SER A 414 -3.22 -33.43 -35.30
N ALA A 415 -3.96 -34.39 -35.85
CA ALA A 415 -4.25 -35.68 -35.22
C ALA A 415 -3.09 -36.68 -35.43
N GLU A 416 -1.84 -36.21 -35.36
CA GLU A 416 -0.68 -37.09 -35.49
C GLU A 416 -0.51 -37.97 -34.25
N ASN A 417 -0.15 -39.23 -34.45
CA ASN A 417 0.15 -40.13 -33.35
C ASN A 417 1.57 -39.85 -32.81
N THR A 418 1.67 -39.32 -31.58
CA THR A 418 2.97 -39.06 -30.94
C THR A 418 3.51 -40.26 -30.16
N ALA A 419 2.75 -41.35 -30.01
CA ALA A 419 3.11 -42.52 -29.21
C ALA A 419 4.30 -43.33 -29.77
N GLN A 420 4.72 -43.09 -31.02
CA GLN A 420 5.81 -43.80 -31.69
C GLN A 420 6.92 -42.88 -32.24
N LYS A 421 7.22 -41.76 -31.58
CA LYS A 421 8.24 -40.79 -32.06
C LYS A 421 9.66 -41.01 -31.47
N THR A 422 9.90 -42.09 -30.74
CA THR A 422 11.22 -42.46 -30.18
C THR A 422 11.65 -43.87 -30.58
N CYS A 423 12.95 -44.14 -30.68
CA CYS A 423 13.46 -45.47 -31.03
C CYS A 423 12.99 -46.56 -30.06
N GLY A 424 12.82 -46.24 -28.77
CA GLY A 424 12.33 -47.19 -27.76
C GLY A 424 10.82 -47.40 -27.78
N SER A 425 10.06 -46.46 -28.36
CA SER A 425 8.61 -46.63 -28.57
C SER A 425 8.28 -47.50 -29.78
N LEU A 426 9.20 -47.63 -30.75
CA LEU A 426 9.01 -48.47 -31.94
C LEU A 426 8.91 -49.96 -31.64
N SER A 427 9.48 -50.42 -30.52
CA SER A 427 9.42 -51.83 -30.09
C SER A 427 8.24 -52.14 -29.18
N LYS A 428 7.42 -51.16 -28.82
CA LYS A 428 6.27 -51.33 -27.91
C LYS A 428 4.97 -51.50 -28.71
N PRO A 429 4.07 -52.40 -28.30
CA PRO A 429 2.75 -52.53 -28.93
C PRO A 429 1.92 -51.26 -28.70
N LEU A 430 1.25 -50.76 -29.74
CA LEU A 430 0.28 -49.67 -29.58
C LEU A 430 -0.98 -50.20 -28.90
N GLY A 431 -1.35 -49.62 -27.75
CA GLY A 431 -2.68 -49.77 -27.17
C GLY A 431 -3.72 -49.00 -27.99
N GLY A 432 -4.95 -49.51 -28.08
CA GLY A 432 -6.00 -49.06 -29.01
C GLY A 432 -6.52 -47.60 -28.90
N ASN A 433 -5.92 -46.75 -28.08
CA ASN A 433 -6.19 -45.30 -28.06
C ASN A 433 -4.89 -44.55 -28.34
N ALA A 434 -4.73 -44.09 -29.58
CA ALA A 434 -3.66 -43.16 -29.94
C ALA A 434 -3.86 -41.86 -29.14
N THR A 435 -2.95 -41.58 -28.21
CA THR A 435 -2.92 -40.32 -27.47
C THR A 435 -1.89 -39.42 -28.15
N CYS A 436 -2.39 -38.39 -28.81
CA CYS A 436 -1.54 -37.27 -29.19
C CYS A 436 -1.31 -36.46 -27.91
N GLU A 437 -0.04 -36.29 -27.56
CA GLU A 437 0.42 -35.41 -26.49
C GLU A 437 1.24 -34.27 -27.11
N SER A 438 0.89 -33.02 -26.80
CA SER A 438 1.58 -31.85 -27.38
C SER A 438 2.96 -31.68 -26.74
N GLY A 439 3.99 -31.39 -27.54
CA GLY A 439 5.37 -31.29 -27.05
C GLY A 439 6.43 -31.17 -28.15
N CYS A 440 7.71 -31.24 -27.76
CA CYS A 440 8.84 -31.22 -28.71
C CYS A 440 9.18 -32.64 -29.19
N TYR A 441 9.02 -32.88 -30.49
CA TYR A 441 9.31 -34.16 -31.12
C TYR A 441 10.32 -34.01 -32.26
N CYS A 442 10.93 -35.11 -32.70
CA CYS A 442 11.72 -35.07 -33.91
C CYS A 442 10.85 -34.75 -35.13
N PRO A 443 11.40 -34.06 -36.16
CA PRO A 443 10.69 -33.79 -37.40
C PRO A 443 10.12 -35.08 -38.04
N PRO A 444 9.18 -34.96 -39.01
CA PRO A 444 8.66 -36.11 -39.74
C PRO A 444 9.78 -37.04 -40.23
N ASP A 445 9.55 -38.35 -40.15
CA ASP A 445 10.49 -39.43 -40.50
C ASP A 445 11.76 -39.58 -39.64
N LEU A 446 11.93 -38.75 -38.61
CA LEU A 446 13.00 -38.85 -37.61
C LEU A 446 12.45 -39.31 -36.25
N TYR A 447 13.30 -40.00 -35.49
CA TYR A 447 12.98 -40.58 -34.19
C TYR A 447 14.06 -40.22 -33.18
N GLU A 448 13.66 -40.00 -31.94
CA GLU A 448 14.63 -39.72 -30.87
C GLU A 448 15.34 -41.01 -30.43
N ASP A 449 16.68 -41.03 -30.56
CA ASP A 449 17.55 -42.10 -30.03
C ASP A 449 17.70 -42.00 -28.51
N HIS A 450 18.33 -43.00 -27.88
CA HIS A 450 18.52 -43.00 -26.42
C HIS A 450 19.55 -41.99 -25.90
N TYR A 451 20.16 -41.21 -26.81
CA TYR A 451 21.06 -40.10 -26.50
C TYR A 451 20.38 -38.73 -26.70
N GLY A 452 19.09 -38.72 -27.06
CA GLY A 452 18.29 -37.51 -27.27
C GLY A 452 18.52 -36.82 -28.62
N ARG A 453 19.01 -37.54 -29.63
CA ARG A 453 19.26 -37.04 -31.00
C ARG A 453 18.20 -37.57 -31.97
N CYS A 454 17.83 -36.75 -32.95
CA CYS A 454 16.91 -37.15 -34.00
C CYS A 454 17.64 -37.93 -35.11
N VAL A 455 17.28 -39.21 -35.27
CA VAL A 455 17.90 -40.12 -36.23
C VAL A 455 16.83 -40.75 -37.14
N PRO A 456 17.17 -41.11 -38.40
CA PRO A 456 16.28 -41.90 -39.24
C PRO A 456 16.01 -43.27 -38.61
N ARG A 457 14.85 -43.87 -38.90
CA ARG A 457 14.46 -45.19 -38.38
C ARG A 457 15.54 -46.27 -38.51
N ASN A 458 16.28 -46.29 -39.60
CA ASN A 458 17.35 -47.27 -39.84
C ASN A 458 18.54 -47.12 -38.87
N ASN A 459 18.74 -45.93 -38.31
CA ASN A 459 19.80 -45.63 -37.35
C ASN A 459 19.31 -45.65 -35.91
N CYS A 460 18.10 -46.14 -35.65
CA CYS A 460 17.57 -46.21 -34.30
C CYS A 460 18.37 -47.15 -33.40
N THR A 461 18.69 -46.67 -32.20
CA THR A 461 19.36 -47.43 -31.14
C THR A 461 18.39 -48.39 -30.43
N CYS A 462 18.93 -49.45 -29.84
CA CYS A 462 18.20 -50.41 -29.01
C CYS A 462 18.75 -50.42 -27.57
N VAL A 463 17.93 -50.80 -26.57
CA VAL A 463 18.41 -51.10 -25.21
C VAL A 463 18.41 -52.59 -24.96
N TYR A 464 19.49 -53.11 -24.37
CA TYR A 464 19.53 -54.45 -23.79
C TYR A 464 20.26 -54.41 -22.44
N SER A 465 19.64 -54.96 -21.39
CA SER A 465 20.21 -55.01 -20.03
C SER A 465 20.65 -53.63 -19.47
N GLY A 466 19.99 -52.55 -19.87
CA GLY A 466 20.30 -51.18 -19.43
C GLY A 466 21.36 -50.46 -20.28
N GLU A 467 22.02 -51.15 -21.21
CA GLU A 467 23.01 -50.58 -22.12
C GLU A 467 22.39 -50.23 -23.49
N VAL A 468 22.91 -49.17 -24.13
CA VAL A 468 22.41 -48.66 -25.42
C VAL A 468 23.31 -49.13 -26.56
N PHE A 469 22.72 -49.81 -27.55
CA PHE A 469 23.38 -50.36 -28.73
C PHE A 469 22.98 -49.61 -29.99
N GLY A 470 23.97 -49.39 -30.87
CA GLY A 470 23.77 -48.79 -32.19
C GLY A 470 23.07 -49.72 -33.18
N ALA A 471 22.56 -49.14 -34.27
CA ALA A 471 22.00 -49.93 -35.37
C ALA A 471 23.07 -50.86 -35.98
N GLY A 472 22.75 -52.14 -36.12
CA GLY A 472 23.64 -53.19 -36.60
C GLY A 472 24.56 -53.78 -35.52
N GLU A 473 24.57 -53.26 -34.30
CA GLU A 473 25.36 -53.84 -33.21
C GLU A 473 24.77 -55.15 -32.70
N LEU A 474 25.67 -56.02 -32.24
CA LEU A 474 25.40 -57.38 -31.81
C LEU A 474 25.47 -57.47 -30.30
N VAL A 475 24.43 -58.05 -29.70
CA VAL A 475 24.51 -58.49 -28.30
C VAL A 475 24.89 -59.96 -28.29
N LYS A 476 25.90 -60.27 -27.47
CA LYS A 476 26.37 -61.64 -27.27
C LYS A 476 25.48 -62.36 -26.25
N THR A 477 24.26 -62.67 -26.66
CA THR A 477 23.35 -63.61 -26.01
C THR A 477 23.58 -65.04 -26.54
N ASP A 478 22.97 -66.05 -25.92
CA ASP A 478 23.06 -67.45 -26.39
C ASP A 478 22.58 -67.65 -27.83
N CYS A 479 21.84 -66.68 -28.38
CA CYS A 479 21.37 -66.66 -29.75
C CYS A 479 21.70 -65.27 -30.34
N LYS A 480 22.38 -65.20 -31.49
CA LYS A 480 22.88 -63.94 -32.09
C LYS A 480 21.73 -62.95 -32.34
N THR A 481 21.76 -61.83 -31.62
CA THR A 481 20.71 -60.79 -31.67
C THR A 481 21.31 -59.46 -32.16
N THR A 482 20.70 -58.87 -33.19
CA THR A 482 21.19 -57.64 -33.85
C THR A 482 20.15 -56.53 -33.71
N CYS A 483 20.57 -55.31 -33.39
CA CYS A 483 19.67 -54.14 -33.36
C CYS A 483 19.34 -53.69 -34.78
N VAL A 484 18.08 -53.75 -35.18
CA VAL A 484 17.60 -53.35 -36.51
C VAL A 484 16.37 -52.46 -36.33
N GLN A 485 16.48 -51.20 -36.78
CA GLN A 485 15.38 -50.23 -36.74
C GLN A 485 14.74 -50.00 -35.35
N GLY A 486 15.57 -49.98 -34.28
CA GLY A 486 15.09 -49.84 -32.91
C GLY A 486 14.43 -51.10 -32.33
N GLN A 487 14.52 -52.23 -33.03
CA GLN A 487 14.02 -53.54 -32.58
C GLN A 487 15.13 -54.59 -32.61
N TRP A 488 15.02 -55.58 -31.73
CA TRP A 488 15.94 -56.71 -31.71
C TRP A 488 15.52 -57.77 -32.73
N SER A 489 16.39 -58.00 -33.73
CA SER A 489 16.24 -59.09 -34.69
C SER A 489 17.08 -60.28 -34.22
N CYS A 490 16.42 -61.38 -33.88
CA CYS A 490 17.06 -62.61 -33.39
C CYS A 490 17.06 -63.68 -34.49
N GLU A 491 18.22 -64.24 -34.79
CA GLU A 491 18.30 -65.46 -35.60
C GLU A 491 18.01 -66.67 -34.70
N SER A 492 16.85 -67.32 -34.88
CA SER A 492 16.48 -68.51 -34.12
C SER A 492 17.34 -69.71 -34.57
N LYS A 493 18.49 -69.91 -33.92
CA LYS A 493 19.15 -71.22 -33.89
C LYS A 493 18.68 -71.98 -32.65
N ALA A 494 18.58 -73.30 -32.76
CA ALA A 494 18.36 -74.15 -31.59
C ALA A 494 19.58 -74.02 -30.66
N CYS A 495 19.44 -73.19 -29.62
CA CYS A 495 20.49 -72.92 -28.65
C CYS A 495 20.57 -74.12 -27.67
N SER A 496 21.78 -74.57 -27.32
CA SER A 496 21.96 -75.72 -26.43
C SER A 496 21.49 -75.38 -25.01
N GLY A 497 20.43 -76.01 -24.53
CA GLY A 497 19.97 -75.83 -23.15
C GLY A 497 20.98 -76.39 -22.14
N LYS A 498 21.10 -75.74 -20.97
CA LYS A 498 21.95 -76.19 -19.86
C LYS A 498 21.10 -76.56 -18.66
N CYS A 499 21.07 -77.85 -18.31
CA CYS A 499 20.54 -78.32 -17.03
C CYS A 499 21.67 -78.28 -15.99
N GLN A 500 21.43 -77.70 -14.83
CA GLN A 500 22.43 -77.56 -13.77
C GLN A 500 21.96 -78.18 -12.48
N VAL A 501 22.88 -78.87 -11.79
CA VAL A 501 22.70 -79.35 -10.43
C VAL A 501 23.86 -78.80 -9.61
N TYR A 502 23.57 -78.13 -8.50
CA TYR A 502 24.62 -77.65 -7.60
C TYR A 502 24.19 -77.74 -6.14
N GLY A 503 25.19 -77.93 -5.27
CA GLY A 503 24.98 -77.95 -3.82
C GLY A 503 24.05 -79.07 -3.36
N ASN A 504 23.13 -78.71 -2.47
CA ASN A 504 22.21 -79.58 -1.73
C ASN A 504 20.82 -79.63 -2.40
N GLY A 505 20.72 -80.37 -3.52
CA GLY A 505 19.43 -80.64 -4.15
C GLY A 505 18.82 -79.46 -4.92
N HIS A 506 19.63 -78.48 -5.35
CA HIS A 506 19.18 -77.40 -6.23
C HIS A 506 19.33 -77.80 -7.71
N TYR A 507 18.22 -77.67 -8.44
CA TYR A 507 18.13 -78.02 -9.85
C TYR A 507 17.67 -76.82 -10.67
N GLN A 508 18.37 -76.59 -11.78
CA GLN A 508 17.93 -75.72 -12.86
C GLN A 508 17.60 -76.60 -14.07
N THR A 509 16.34 -76.60 -14.50
CA THR A 509 15.92 -77.30 -15.72
C THR A 509 16.44 -76.61 -16.98
N PHE A 510 16.36 -77.29 -18.13
CA PHE A 510 16.76 -76.72 -19.43
C PHE A 510 15.98 -75.44 -19.82
N ASP A 511 14.76 -75.26 -19.30
CA ASP A 511 13.91 -74.08 -19.42
C ASP A 511 14.14 -73.05 -18.29
N SER A 512 15.26 -73.14 -17.56
CA SER A 512 15.67 -72.21 -16.49
C SER A 512 14.74 -72.17 -15.27
N LYS A 513 13.92 -73.20 -15.05
CA LYS A 513 13.09 -73.31 -13.86
C LYS A 513 13.90 -73.84 -12.69
N TRP A 514 13.83 -73.11 -11.58
CA TRP A 514 14.48 -73.46 -10.33
C TRP A 514 13.56 -74.30 -9.46
N TYR A 515 14.06 -75.42 -8.95
CA TYR A 515 13.40 -76.16 -7.91
C TYR A 515 14.40 -76.84 -6.98
N ARG A 516 13.93 -77.18 -5.78
CA ARG A 516 14.68 -77.98 -4.82
C ARG A 516 14.02 -79.34 -4.69
N PHE A 517 14.82 -80.41 -4.68
CA PHE A 517 14.30 -81.76 -4.54
C PHE A 517 15.22 -82.58 -3.63
N ASP A 518 14.68 -82.93 -2.46
CA ASP A 518 15.39 -83.65 -1.40
C ASP A 518 15.01 -85.14 -1.43
N GLY A 519 15.44 -85.84 -2.49
CA GLY A 519 15.17 -87.27 -2.71
C GLY A 519 16.39 -88.16 -2.44
N HIS A 520 16.16 -89.34 -1.84
CA HIS A 520 17.21 -90.32 -1.52
C HIS A 520 17.10 -91.58 -2.41
N CYS A 521 17.47 -91.44 -3.69
CA CYS A 521 17.52 -92.54 -4.65
C CYS A 521 18.47 -92.18 -5.82
N GLN A 522 18.70 -93.11 -6.74
CA GLN A 522 19.32 -92.79 -8.03
C GLN A 522 18.26 -92.19 -8.97
N TYR A 523 18.45 -90.94 -9.37
CA TYR A 523 17.54 -90.22 -10.26
C TYR A 523 18.18 -89.98 -11.62
N ARG A 524 17.40 -90.15 -12.68
CA ARG A 524 17.85 -89.94 -14.05
C ARG A 524 17.60 -88.49 -14.45
N LEU A 525 18.66 -87.73 -14.68
CA LEU A 525 18.59 -86.33 -15.17
C LEU A 525 18.49 -86.29 -16.70
N PHE A 526 19.44 -86.90 -17.42
CA PHE A 526 19.39 -87.19 -18.86
C PHE A 526 20.62 -88.04 -19.25
N SER A 527 20.47 -89.31 -19.68
CA SER A 527 21.51 -90.29 -20.08
C SER A 527 22.75 -90.50 -19.17
N VAL A 528 22.89 -89.74 -18.07
CA VAL A 528 23.99 -89.73 -17.10
C VAL A 528 23.37 -89.96 -15.72
N ARG A 529 23.99 -90.80 -14.88
CA ARG A 529 23.43 -91.25 -13.60
C ARG A 529 24.15 -90.55 -12.45
N VAL A 530 23.46 -89.64 -11.77
CA VAL A 530 24.00 -88.96 -10.59
C VAL A 530 23.52 -89.66 -9.34
N GLU A 531 24.44 -89.99 -8.44
CA GLU A 531 24.12 -90.59 -7.14
C GLU A 531 24.19 -89.53 -6.03
N SER A 532 23.06 -89.32 -5.34
CA SER A 532 22.93 -88.39 -4.22
C SER A 532 23.03 -89.16 -2.91
N VAL A 533 24.06 -88.88 -2.11
CA VAL A 533 24.29 -89.54 -0.81
C VAL A 533 24.22 -88.53 0.34
N PRO A 534 23.87 -88.96 1.56
CA PRO A 534 23.82 -88.08 2.73
C PRO A 534 25.21 -87.55 3.06
N CYS A 535 25.33 -86.24 3.25
CA CYS A 535 26.56 -85.61 3.70
C CYS A 535 26.39 -85.23 5.17
N CYS A 536 26.66 -86.20 6.07
CA CYS A 536 26.61 -86.08 7.54
C CYS A 536 25.20 -86.08 8.15
N ASP A 537 25.17 -86.41 9.45
CA ASP A 537 23.97 -86.74 10.20
C ASP A 537 22.96 -85.58 10.26
N GLU A 538 21.78 -85.89 9.74
CA GLU A 538 20.51 -85.17 9.67
C GLU A 538 20.28 -84.19 8.49
N ALA A 539 19.43 -84.71 7.57
CA ALA A 539 18.58 -84.01 6.58
C ALA A 539 19.22 -83.27 5.39
N LEU A 540 20.42 -83.62 4.93
CA LEU A 540 21.01 -83.04 3.71
C LEU A 540 21.66 -84.08 2.78
N THR A 541 21.34 -84.03 1.49
CA THR A 541 21.97 -84.84 0.42
C THR A 541 22.81 -83.99 -0.51
N CYS A 542 23.98 -84.51 -0.92
CA CYS A 542 24.80 -83.93 -1.98
C CYS A 542 25.08 -84.95 -3.08
N SER A 543 25.24 -84.49 -4.33
CA SER A 543 25.71 -85.35 -5.42
C SER A 543 27.21 -85.59 -5.32
N ARG A 544 27.65 -86.85 -5.30
CA ARG A 544 29.08 -87.22 -5.14
C ARG A 544 29.71 -87.89 -6.36
N THR A 545 28.92 -88.41 -7.30
CA THR A 545 29.41 -89.12 -8.50
C THR A 545 28.51 -88.81 -9.70
N ILE A 546 29.12 -88.54 -10.87
CA ILE A 546 28.47 -88.21 -12.16
C ILE A 546 28.44 -89.44 -13.07
#